data_AF-A0A4U8Q0V6-F1
#
_entry.id   AF-A0A4U8Q0V6-F1
#
_cell.length_a   1.000
_cell.length_b   1.000
_cell.length_c   1.000
_cell.angle_alpha   90.00
_cell.angle_beta   90.00
_cell.angle_gamma   90.00
#
_symmetry.space_group_name_H-M   'P 1'
#
loop_
_entity.id
_entity.type
_entity.pdbx_description
1 polymer ?
#
loop_
_entity_poly.entity_id
_entity_poly.type
_entity_poly.pdbx_seq_one_letter_code
_entity_poly.pdbx_strand_id
1 'polypeptide(L)'
;MRYLKDIDSGLPLFKALGSDIRISILNLLLDEGPMNMNVLAGRVNITNGALTSHIKKLEDCGLVKITSEGDGHGNQKVCSAHIGQILFSLTQEPVIQNESIAELKVGQYSDFSIYPTCGISTPASLIGDVDDPRFFVHQQRFDADILWLGKGYVEYILPNVLPASQRIDEIDISLEISSEAPGSNSIWPSDIHFYINETFVGYWTSPGDYADRPGHFTPGWWFPNWNQYGLLKNLIINKNGTFMDDLKISDVTIDDFAFTDRDMIRFRLGVPDTARHVGGMTIFGSSFGDYNQDIRFKVRYSPLKDEA
;
A
#
# COMPACT_ATOMS: atom_id res chain seq x y z
N MET A 1 -3.76 -13.52 5.51
CA MET A 1 -2.44 -13.02 5.05
C MET A 1 -1.66 -12.60 6.28
N ARG A 2 -0.38 -13.00 6.41
CA ARG A 2 0.51 -12.59 7.50
C ARG A 2 1.59 -11.67 6.94
N TYR A 3 1.62 -10.43 7.41
CA TYR A 3 2.62 -9.43 7.00
C TYR A 3 3.67 -9.26 8.09
N LEU A 4 4.95 -9.36 7.72
CA LEU A 4 6.09 -9.18 8.62
C LEU A 4 6.89 -7.94 8.17
N LYS A 5 7.01 -6.97 9.08
CA LYS A 5 7.61 -5.65 8.82
C LYS A 5 9.10 -5.56 9.16
N ASP A 6 9.65 -6.55 9.87
CA ASP A 6 11.05 -6.58 10.29
C ASP A 6 11.56 -8.04 10.44
N ILE A 7 12.88 -8.23 10.38
CA ILE A 7 13.52 -9.56 10.43
C ILE A 7 13.29 -10.24 11.78
N ASP A 8 13.31 -9.47 12.86
CA ASP A 8 13.28 -10.01 14.22
C ASP A 8 11.90 -10.60 14.55
N SER A 9 10.82 -9.93 14.15
CA SER A 9 9.46 -10.45 14.29
C SER A 9 9.18 -11.69 13.42
N GLY A 10 9.91 -11.85 12.32
CA GLY A 10 9.87 -13.03 11.46
C GLY A 10 10.68 -14.23 11.95
N LEU A 11 11.61 -14.05 12.90
CA LEU A 11 12.55 -15.07 13.33
C LEU A 11 11.90 -16.40 13.79
N PRO A 12 10.80 -16.42 14.57
CA PRO A 12 10.13 -17.66 14.94
C PRO A 12 9.61 -18.42 13.73
N LEU A 13 9.07 -17.69 12.74
CA LEU A 13 8.56 -18.26 11.49
C LEU A 13 9.68 -18.80 10.61
N PHE A 14 10.79 -18.08 10.47
CA PHE A 14 11.96 -18.56 9.72
C PHE A 14 12.57 -19.79 10.35
N LYS A 15 12.66 -19.83 11.70
CA LYS A 15 13.05 -21.04 12.43
C LYS A 15 12.03 -22.15 12.28
N ALA A 16 10.76 -21.87 12.01
CA ALA A 16 9.75 -22.87 11.73
C ALA A 16 9.94 -23.52 10.35
N LEU A 17 10.16 -22.67 9.33
CA LEU A 17 10.30 -23.07 7.94
C LEU A 17 11.71 -23.57 7.57
N GLY A 18 12.74 -23.24 8.34
CA GLY A 18 14.13 -23.67 8.11
C GLY A 18 14.41 -25.14 8.44
N SER A 19 13.48 -26.06 8.17
CA SER A 19 13.61 -27.49 8.44
C SER A 19 12.90 -28.30 7.38
N ASP A 20 13.66 -29.16 6.69
CA ASP A 20 13.18 -29.97 5.57
C ASP A 20 11.99 -30.87 5.93
N ILE A 21 12.01 -31.43 7.15
CA ILE A 21 10.90 -32.25 7.66
C ILE A 21 9.62 -31.41 7.79
N ARG A 22 9.72 -30.17 8.28
CA ARG A 22 8.55 -29.29 8.44
C ARG A 22 8.03 -28.77 7.11
N ILE A 23 8.92 -28.47 6.16
CA ILE A 23 8.52 -28.14 4.79
C ILE A 23 7.80 -29.33 4.14
N SER A 24 8.32 -30.55 4.32
CA SER A 24 7.68 -31.77 3.79
C SER A 24 6.30 -32.01 4.39
N ILE A 25 6.13 -31.81 5.69
CA ILE A 25 4.82 -31.88 6.36
C ILE A 25 3.85 -30.87 5.76
N LEU A 26 4.28 -29.62 5.56
CA LEU A 26 3.42 -28.56 5.00
C LEU A 26 3.00 -28.86 3.57
N ASN A 27 3.93 -29.29 2.72
CA ASN A 27 3.61 -29.66 1.34
C ASN A 27 2.59 -30.81 1.29
N LEU A 28 2.78 -31.87 2.10
CA LEU A 28 1.81 -32.96 2.18
C LEU A 28 0.41 -32.48 2.58
N LEU A 29 0.32 -31.58 3.57
CA LEU A 29 -0.96 -31.05 4.03
C LEU A 29 -1.61 -30.08 3.03
N LEU A 30 -0.81 -29.39 2.21
CA LEU A 30 -1.29 -28.48 1.16
C LEU A 30 -1.76 -29.26 -0.08
N ASP A 31 -1.01 -30.28 -0.48
CA ASP A 31 -1.24 -31.04 -1.72
C ASP A 31 -2.35 -32.09 -1.55
N GLU A 32 -2.39 -32.75 -0.39
CA GLU A 32 -3.26 -33.91 -0.14
C GLU A 32 -4.33 -33.65 0.93
N GLY A 33 -4.27 -32.51 1.63
CA GLY A 33 -5.26 -32.09 2.62
C GLY A 33 -5.02 -32.62 4.05
N PRO A 34 -6.03 -32.51 4.95
CA PRO A 34 -5.87 -32.88 6.35
C PRO A 34 -5.52 -34.36 6.57
N MET A 35 -4.56 -34.64 7.45
CA MET A 35 -4.06 -36.00 7.70
C MET A 35 -3.94 -36.33 9.18
N ASN A 36 -4.11 -37.62 9.51
CA ASN A 36 -3.82 -38.15 10.84
C ASN A 36 -2.31 -38.12 11.12
N MET A 37 -1.93 -37.79 12.36
CA MET A 37 -0.52 -37.77 12.80
C MET A 37 0.24 -39.07 12.50
N ASN A 38 -0.40 -40.24 12.64
CA ASN A 38 0.24 -41.53 12.35
C ASN A 38 0.58 -41.68 10.86
N VAL A 39 -0.31 -41.20 9.98
CA VAL A 39 -0.10 -41.22 8.53
C VAL A 39 1.02 -40.26 8.15
N LEU A 40 0.98 -39.04 8.68
CA LEU A 40 2.02 -38.03 8.50
C LEU A 40 3.40 -38.56 8.91
N ALA A 41 3.51 -39.19 10.08
CA ALA A 41 4.76 -39.75 10.59
C ALA A 41 5.34 -40.79 9.62
N GLY A 42 4.49 -41.68 9.07
CA GLY A 42 4.89 -42.65 8.07
C GLY A 42 5.33 -42.01 6.75
N ARG A 43 4.64 -40.97 6.29
CA ARG A 43 4.95 -40.28 5.01
C ARG A 43 6.26 -39.52 5.05
N VAL A 44 6.57 -38.88 6.18
CA VAL A 44 7.84 -38.15 6.36
C VAL A 44 8.94 -39.00 7.01
N ASN A 45 8.69 -40.31 7.20
CA ASN A 45 9.62 -41.30 7.73
C ASN A 45 10.26 -40.94 9.08
N ILE A 46 9.44 -40.48 10.03
CA ILE A 46 9.87 -40.19 11.41
C ILE A 46 8.95 -40.85 12.44
N THR A 47 9.40 -40.92 13.69
CA THR A 47 8.57 -41.43 14.79
C THR A 47 7.47 -40.42 15.16
N ASN A 48 6.34 -40.90 15.67
CA ASN A 48 5.26 -40.05 16.18
C ASN A 48 5.73 -39.07 17.29
N GLY A 49 6.70 -39.49 18.11
CA GLY A 49 7.33 -38.64 19.12
C GLY A 49 8.11 -37.47 18.51
N ALA A 50 8.90 -37.74 17.47
CA ALA A 50 9.62 -36.71 16.73
C ALA A 50 8.64 -35.77 15.99
N LEU A 51 7.62 -36.33 15.34
CA LEU A 51 6.58 -35.57 14.62
C LEU A 51 5.87 -34.56 15.52
N THR A 52 5.54 -34.95 16.76
CA THR A 52 4.84 -34.07 17.71
C THR A 52 5.57 -32.75 17.92
N SER A 53 6.91 -32.78 18.01
CA SER A 53 7.72 -31.57 18.18
C SER A 53 7.72 -30.68 16.94
N HIS A 54 7.70 -31.27 15.74
CA HIS A 54 7.63 -30.53 14.48
C HIS A 54 6.27 -29.88 14.29
N ILE A 55 5.19 -30.63 14.54
CA ILE A 55 3.81 -30.14 14.44
C ILE A 55 3.57 -29.01 15.44
N LYS A 56 4.04 -29.13 16.69
CA LYS A 56 3.90 -28.06 17.68
C LYS A 56 4.58 -26.75 17.24
N LYS A 57 5.80 -26.82 16.70
CA LYS A 57 6.48 -25.62 16.19
C LYS A 57 5.78 -24.97 15.00
N LEU A 58 5.13 -25.78 14.15
CA LEU A 58 4.32 -25.28 13.03
C LEU A 58 3.02 -24.65 13.54
N GLU A 59 2.37 -25.27 14.52
CA GLU A 59 1.16 -24.76 15.19
C GLU A 59 1.42 -23.45 15.94
N ASP A 60 2.52 -23.36 16.69
CA ASP A 60 2.94 -22.13 17.39
C ASP A 60 3.16 -20.95 16.43
N CYS A 61 3.49 -21.25 15.17
CA CYS A 61 3.64 -20.25 14.11
C CYS A 61 2.35 -20.02 13.30
N GLY A 62 1.25 -20.68 13.66
CA GLY A 62 -0.03 -20.60 12.96
C GLY A 62 -0.03 -21.26 11.58
N LEU A 63 0.94 -22.12 11.28
CA LEU A 63 1.09 -22.77 9.97
C LEU A 63 0.28 -24.07 9.85
N VAL A 64 0.00 -24.73 10.97
CA VAL A 64 -0.78 -25.96 11.04
C VAL A 64 -1.82 -25.81 12.14
N LYS A 65 -3.00 -26.38 11.93
CA LYS A 65 -4.04 -26.52 12.94
C LYS A 65 -4.26 -27.99 13.25
N ILE A 66 -4.35 -28.31 14.55
CA ILE A 66 -4.68 -29.67 15.02
C ILE A 66 -6.14 -29.69 15.47
N THR A 67 -6.89 -30.66 14.98
CA THR A 67 -8.24 -30.99 15.47
C THR A 67 -8.23 -32.38 16.09
N SER A 68 -8.88 -32.52 17.23
CA SER A 68 -9.15 -33.82 17.84
C SER A 68 -10.54 -34.25 17.42
N GLU A 69 -10.66 -35.35 16.68
CA GLU A 69 -11.96 -35.98 16.43
C GLU A 69 -12.21 -37.01 17.53
N GLY A 70 -13.35 -36.87 18.20
CA GLY A 70 -13.75 -37.74 19.31
C GLY A 70 -15.12 -38.34 19.04
N ASP A 71 -15.15 -39.60 18.66
CA ASP A 71 -16.23 -40.55 18.96
C ASP A 71 -15.73 -41.97 18.70
N GLY A 72 -15.13 -42.58 19.73
CA GLY A 72 -14.62 -43.95 19.70
C GLY A 72 -13.23 -44.10 20.30
N HIS A 73 -12.89 -45.32 20.77
CA HIS A 73 -11.65 -45.64 21.50
C HIS A 73 -10.36 -45.33 20.70
N GLY A 74 -9.91 -44.07 20.74
CA GLY A 74 -8.63 -43.61 20.22
C GLY A 74 -8.63 -42.11 19.99
N ASN A 75 -7.86 -41.37 20.78
CA ASN A 75 -7.62 -39.93 20.56
C ASN A 75 -6.86 -39.74 19.22
N GLN A 76 -7.58 -39.54 18.12
CA GLN A 76 -6.99 -39.29 16.82
C GLN A 76 -6.83 -37.78 16.60
N LYS A 77 -5.58 -37.35 16.35
CA LYS A 77 -5.25 -35.97 16.01
C LYS A 77 -5.10 -35.85 14.51
N VAL A 78 -5.89 -34.98 13.91
CA VAL A 78 -5.84 -34.61 12.50
C VAL A 78 -5.14 -33.26 12.38
N CYS A 79 -4.13 -33.18 11.54
CA CYS A 79 -3.42 -31.96 11.22
C CYS A 79 -3.90 -31.42 9.87
N SER A 80 -4.08 -30.11 9.77
CA SER A 80 -4.45 -29.42 8.52
C SER A 80 -3.56 -28.20 8.32
N ALA A 81 -3.23 -27.88 7.06
CA ALA A 81 -2.51 -26.65 6.74
C ALA A 81 -3.40 -25.45 7.08
N HIS A 82 -2.82 -24.45 7.77
CA HIS A 82 -3.49 -23.19 8.10
C HIS A 82 -2.67 -22.01 7.57
N ILE A 83 -2.24 -22.12 6.31
CA ILE A 83 -1.35 -21.15 5.66
C ILE A 83 -2.14 -20.42 4.58
N GLY A 84 -2.20 -19.09 4.69
CA GLY A 84 -2.55 -18.20 3.58
C GLY A 84 -1.28 -17.65 2.92
N GLN A 85 -1.27 -16.37 2.56
CA GLN A 85 -0.05 -15.70 2.10
C GLN A 85 0.81 -15.20 3.26
N ILE A 86 2.14 -15.40 3.16
CA ILE A 86 3.16 -14.78 4.03
C ILE A 86 3.87 -13.74 3.17
N LEU A 87 3.73 -12.46 3.52
CA LEU A 87 4.45 -11.36 2.87
C LEU A 87 5.53 -10.87 3.81
N PHE A 88 6.78 -10.88 3.33
CA PHE A 88 7.93 -10.39 4.07
C PHE A 88 8.58 -9.26 3.30
N SER A 89 8.60 -8.06 3.87
CA SER A 89 9.28 -6.91 3.28
C SER A 89 10.62 -6.69 3.98
N LEU A 90 11.71 -6.77 3.22
CA LEU A 90 13.08 -6.48 3.65
C LEU A 90 13.54 -5.13 3.11
N THR A 91 12.77 -4.08 3.35
CA THR A 91 13.23 -2.71 3.10
C THR A 91 13.81 -2.16 4.38
N GLN A 92 15.05 -2.53 4.70
CA GLN A 92 15.90 -1.64 5.49
C GLN A 92 16.42 -0.59 4.51
N GLU A 93 15.68 0.50 4.35
CA GLU A 93 16.26 1.66 3.70
C GLU A 93 17.50 2.06 4.52
N PRO A 94 18.68 2.26 3.88
CA PRO A 94 19.82 2.80 4.60
C PRO A 94 19.35 4.07 5.29
N VAL A 95 19.66 4.23 6.58
CA VAL A 95 19.40 5.48 7.29
C VAL A 95 20.27 6.54 6.62
N ILE A 96 19.71 7.20 5.61
CA ILE A 96 20.29 8.40 5.02
C ILE A 96 20.24 9.41 6.17
N GLN A 97 21.42 9.78 6.70
CA GLN A 97 21.51 10.96 7.56
C GLN A 97 20.91 12.12 6.75
N ASN A 98 19.84 12.71 7.29
CA ASN A 98 19.06 13.80 6.71
C ASN A 98 17.92 13.39 5.75
N GLU A 99 17.12 12.41 6.16
CA GLU A 99 15.86 12.06 5.49
C GLU A 99 14.70 12.07 6.50
N SER A 100 13.55 12.62 6.09
CA SER A 100 12.30 12.58 6.84
C SER A 100 11.25 11.86 6.01
N ILE A 101 10.54 10.90 6.61
CA ILE A 101 9.50 10.10 5.96
C ILE A 101 8.19 10.27 6.71
N ALA A 102 7.10 10.49 5.96
CA ALA A 102 5.74 10.50 6.47
C ALA A 102 4.82 9.71 5.53
N GLU A 103 3.79 9.08 6.09
CA GLU A 103 2.71 8.46 5.30
C GLU A 103 1.39 9.16 5.66
N LEU A 104 0.64 9.58 4.65
CA LEU A 104 -0.66 10.23 4.79
C LEU A 104 -1.74 9.34 4.20
N LYS A 105 -2.78 9.06 4.98
CA LYS A 105 -3.95 8.34 4.48
C LYS A 105 -4.65 9.12 3.37
N VAL A 106 -5.25 8.40 2.44
CA VAL A 106 -5.98 8.98 1.29
C VAL A 106 -7.01 10.01 1.74
N GLY A 107 -7.72 9.77 2.83
CA GLY A 107 -8.73 10.70 3.33
C GLY A 107 -8.24 11.88 4.19
N GLN A 108 -6.93 12.02 4.43
CA GLN A 108 -6.33 13.10 5.22
C GLN A 108 -6.07 14.40 4.42
N TYR A 109 -6.79 14.62 3.32
CA TYR A 109 -6.73 15.88 2.59
C TYR A 109 -7.21 17.06 3.45
N SER A 110 -6.64 18.22 3.15
CA SER A 110 -6.86 19.51 3.79
C SER A 110 -7.77 20.44 2.98
N ASP A 111 -7.73 20.33 1.65
CA ASP A 111 -8.59 21.04 0.72
C ASP A 111 -8.96 20.13 -0.46
N PHE A 112 -10.08 20.41 -1.13
CA PHE A 112 -10.55 19.64 -2.27
C PHE A 112 -11.57 20.40 -3.12
N SER A 113 -11.64 20.01 -4.39
CA SER A 113 -12.75 20.34 -5.28
C SER A 113 -13.09 19.07 -6.06
N ILE A 114 -14.27 18.50 -5.84
CA ILE A 114 -14.61 17.16 -6.33
C ILE A 114 -15.90 17.19 -7.11
N TYR A 115 -15.91 16.51 -8.26
CA TYR A 115 -17.06 16.37 -9.12
C TYR A 115 -17.27 14.90 -9.52
N PRO A 116 -18.53 14.47 -9.73
CA PRO A 116 -18.84 13.11 -10.17
C PRO A 116 -18.16 12.70 -11.50
N THR A 117 -17.89 11.41 -11.72
CA THR A 117 -18.13 10.30 -10.78
C THR A 117 -17.19 10.38 -9.58
N CYS A 118 -17.69 10.23 -8.37
CA CYS A 118 -16.86 10.44 -7.17
C CYS A 118 -17.30 9.60 -5.97
N GLY A 119 -16.35 9.30 -5.10
CA GLY A 119 -16.66 8.68 -3.83
C GLY A 119 -15.41 8.44 -2.99
N ILE A 120 -15.65 7.90 -1.80
CA ILE A 120 -14.64 7.68 -0.79
C ILE A 120 -15.04 6.48 0.07
N SER A 121 -14.07 5.64 0.43
CA SER A 121 -14.36 4.43 1.20
C SER A 121 -13.27 4.13 2.23
N THR A 122 -13.73 3.60 3.35
CA THR A 122 -12.87 2.87 4.30
C THR A 122 -12.66 1.44 3.79
N PRO A 123 -11.75 0.66 4.40
CA PRO A 123 -11.60 -0.76 4.08
C PRO A 123 -12.83 -1.62 4.41
N ALA A 124 -13.74 -1.10 5.24
CA ALA A 124 -14.90 -1.85 5.74
C ALA A 124 -16.21 -1.46 5.04
N SER A 125 -16.33 -0.24 4.55
CA SER A 125 -17.57 0.28 3.98
C SER A 125 -17.37 1.61 3.24
N LEU A 126 -18.27 1.87 2.28
CA LEU A 126 -18.45 3.18 1.66
C LEU A 126 -18.79 4.24 2.69
N ILE A 127 -18.29 5.45 2.46
CA ILE A 127 -18.63 6.62 3.25
C ILE A 127 -19.73 7.38 2.51
N GLY A 128 -20.97 7.16 2.93
CA GLY A 128 -22.13 7.78 2.31
C GLY A 128 -22.49 7.20 0.94
N ASP A 129 -23.14 8.04 0.12
CA ASP A 129 -23.54 7.70 -1.24
C ASP A 129 -22.48 8.12 -2.26
N VAL A 130 -22.34 7.33 -3.32
CA VAL A 130 -21.49 7.68 -4.48
C VAL A 130 -22.07 8.87 -5.23
N ASP A 131 -21.21 9.58 -5.94
CA ASP A 131 -21.52 10.76 -6.78
C ASP A 131 -22.08 11.96 -6.01
N ASP A 132 -21.87 12.01 -4.70
CA ASP A 132 -22.21 13.17 -3.85
C ASP A 132 -20.96 13.75 -3.16
N PRO A 133 -20.45 14.91 -3.64
CA PRO A 133 -19.28 15.58 -3.07
C PRO A 133 -19.40 15.95 -1.58
N ARG A 134 -20.61 15.97 -1.00
CA ARG A 134 -20.82 16.32 0.42
C ARG A 134 -20.25 15.28 1.37
N PHE A 135 -20.04 14.04 0.94
CA PHE A 135 -19.46 13.00 1.81
C PHE A 135 -17.94 13.14 2.00
N PHE A 136 -17.27 14.00 1.23
CA PHE A 136 -15.85 14.33 1.41
C PHE A 136 -15.58 15.25 2.63
N VAL A 137 -16.61 15.70 3.34
CA VAL A 137 -16.46 16.30 4.68
C VAL A 137 -16.96 15.39 5.80
N HIS A 138 -17.35 14.15 5.49
CA HIS A 138 -17.82 13.20 6.50
C HIS A 138 -16.69 12.85 7.48
N GLN A 139 -17.01 12.69 8.77
CA GLN A 139 -16.01 12.46 9.81
C GLN A 139 -15.20 11.18 9.60
N GLN A 140 -15.81 10.15 9.02
CA GLN A 140 -15.14 8.89 8.69
C GLN A 140 -14.11 9.01 7.56
N ARG A 141 -14.01 10.17 6.89
CA ARG A 141 -13.02 10.36 5.82
C ARG A 141 -11.60 10.09 6.29
N PHE A 142 -11.26 10.36 7.56
CA PHE A 142 -9.91 10.11 8.07
C PHE A 142 -9.50 8.63 8.06
N ASP A 143 -10.47 7.72 7.99
CA ASP A 143 -10.24 6.27 7.88
C ASP A 143 -10.30 5.77 6.43
N ALA A 144 -10.45 6.67 5.45
CA ALA A 144 -10.55 6.30 4.05
C ALA A 144 -9.21 5.87 3.47
N ASP A 145 -9.24 4.74 2.76
CA ASP A 145 -8.10 4.14 2.06
C ASP A 145 -8.35 4.07 0.54
N ILE A 146 -9.44 4.65 0.03
CA ILE A 146 -9.64 4.89 -1.40
C ILE A 146 -10.54 6.12 -1.60
N LEU A 147 -10.22 6.90 -2.63
CA LEU A 147 -10.94 8.11 -3.06
C LEU A 147 -10.88 8.20 -4.58
N TRP A 148 -11.99 8.60 -5.20
CA TRP A 148 -12.04 8.85 -6.63
C TRP A 148 -12.85 10.09 -6.97
N LEU A 149 -12.53 10.69 -8.12
CA LEU A 149 -13.21 11.85 -8.69
C LEU A 149 -13.13 11.85 -10.21
N GLY A 150 -14.15 12.36 -10.88
CA GLY A 150 -14.18 12.51 -12.33
C GLY A 150 -13.40 13.74 -12.81
N LYS A 151 -13.35 14.77 -11.98
CA LYS A 151 -12.51 15.96 -12.17
C LYS A 151 -12.38 16.79 -10.89
N GLY A 152 -11.41 17.72 -10.88
CA GLY A 152 -11.09 18.55 -9.73
C GLY A 152 -9.79 18.11 -9.05
N TYR A 153 -9.66 18.26 -7.74
CA TYR A 153 -8.42 18.00 -7.00
C TYR A 153 -8.63 17.61 -5.54
N VAL A 154 -7.59 17.05 -4.94
CA VAL A 154 -7.39 16.93 -3.50
C VAL A 154 -6.01 17.46 -3.13
N GLU A 155 -5.91 18.10 -1.96
CA GLU A 155 -4.67 18.70 -1.46
C GLU A 155 -4.33 18.21 -0.06
N TYR A 156 -3.08 17.81 0.13
CA TYR A 156 -2.51 17.31 1.37
C TYR A 156 -1.50 18.30 1.93
N ILE A 157 -1.54 18.51 3.25
CA ILE A 157 -0.54 19.32 3.97
C ILE A 157 0.41 18.39 4.70
N LEU A 158 1.70 18.61 4.48
CA LEU A 158 2.77 17.91 5.16
C LEU A 158 3.44 18.85 6.14
N PRO A 159 3.72 18.37 7.37
CA PRO A 159 4.48 19.15 8.32
C PRO A 159 5.95 19.16 7.89
N ASN A 160 6.50 20.35 7.65
CA ASN A 160 7.92 20.54 7.47
C ASN A 160 8.60 20.54 8.84
N VAL A 161 9.00 19.35 9.30
CA VAL A 161 9.62 19.13 10.63
C VAL A 161 11.14 19.13 10.55
N LEU A 162 11.71 19.87 9.60
CA LEU A 162 13.15 19.94 9.46
C LEU A 162 13.80 20.62 10.67
N PRO A 163 14.97 20.14 11.13
CA PRO A 163 15.79 20.87 12.10
C PRO A 163 16.11 22.28 11.59
N ALA A 164 16.34 23.20 12.51
CA ALA A 164 16.76 24.56 12.17
C ALA A 164 18.03 24.57 11.30
N SER A 165 18.11 25.54 10.40
CA SER A 165 19.23 25.73 9.46
C SER A 165 19.45 24.56 8.49
N GLN A 166 18.40 23.81 8.15
CA GLN A 166 18.41 22.83 7.07
C GLN A 166 17.66 23.38 5.86
N ARG A 167 17.99 22.86 4.67
CA ARG A 167 17.29 23.12 3.42
C ARG A 167 16.82 21.81 2.81
N ILE A 168 15.67 21.83 2.13
CA ILE A 168 15.17 20.69 1.36
C ILE A 168 16.00 20.58 0.07
N ASP A 169 16.55 19.40 -0.20
CA ASP A 169 17.26 19.11 -1.46
C ASP A 169 16.40 18.29 -2.43
N GLU A 170 15.45 17.52 -1.91
CA GLU A 170 14.56 16.67 -2.70
C GLU A 170 13.26 16.36 -1.95
N ILE A 171 12.15 16.34 -2.70
CA ILE A 171 10.86 15.79 -2.27
C ILE A 171 10.55 14.59 -3.19
N ASP A 172 10.30 13.44 -2.59
CA ASP A 172 9.89 12.19 -3.22
C ASP A 172 8.49 11.82 -2.70
N ILE A 173 7.55 11.62 -3.61
CA ILE A 173 6.13 11.33 -3.31
C ILE A 173 5.74 10.06 -4.05
N SER A 174 5.45 9.01 -3.28
CA SER A 174 5.04 7.72 -3.79
C SER A 174 3.59 7.40 -3.44
N LEU A 175 2.81 7.01 -4.43
CA LEU A 175 1.39 6.70 -4.29
C LEU A 175 0.90 5.77 -5.40
N GLU A 176 -0.10 4.95 -5.11
CA GLU A 176 -0.81 4.18 -6.11
C GLU A 176 -1.99 4.99 -6.67
N ILE A 177 -2.01 5.20 -7.98
CA ILE A 177 -3.02 6.02 -8.67
C ILE A 177 -3.41 5.46 -10.04
N SER A 178 -4.65 5.72 -10.45
CA SER A 178 -5.17 5.45 -11.80
C SER A 178 -6.19 6.50 -12.24
N SER A 179 -6.72 6.40 -13.46
CA SER A 179 -7.88 7.18 -13.90
C SER A 179 -9.18 6.65 -13.29
N GLU A 180 -10.28 7.38 -13.45
CA GLU A 180 -11.61 7.00 -12.94
C GLU A 180 -12.63 6.98 -14.08
N ALA A 181 -13.12 5.79 -14.42
CA ALA A 181 -14.15 5.58 -15.44
C ALA A 181 -15.48 5.19 -14.78
N PRO A 182 -16.64 5.63 -15.29
CA PRO A 182 -17.93 5.09 -14.85
C PRO A 182 -17.97 3.56 -15.01
N GLY A 183 -17.97 2.83 -13.89
CA GLY A 183 -17.74 1.39 -13.87
C GLY A 183 -16.25 1.09 -13.92
N SER A 184 -15.77 0.57 -15.05
CA SER A 184 -14.33 0.37 -15.28
C SER A 184 -14.02 0.33 -16.78
N ASN A 185 -12.86 0.87 -17.15
CA ASN A 185 -12.38 0.86 -18.53
C ASN A 185 -10.85 1.03 -18.56
N SER A 186 -10.14 -0.02 -18.99
CA SER A 186 -8.68 -0.03 -19.06
C SER A 186 -8.08 0.86 -20.16
N ILE A 187 -8.94 1.47 -20.99
CA ILE A 187 -8.56 2.47 -22.00
C ILE A 187 -9.37 3.75 -21.72
N TRP A 188 -8.95 4.46 -20.67
CA TRP A 188 -9.61 5.67 -20.18
C TRP A 188 -8.55 6.69 -19.74
N PRO A 189 -7.87 7.35 -20.68
CA PRO A 189 -6.73 8.18 -20.33
C PRO A 189 -7.15 9.38 -19.46
N SER A 190 -6.31 9.74 -18.50
CA SER A 190 -6.51 10.92 -17.67
C SER A 190 -5.18 11.61 -17.36
N ASP A 191 -5.09 12.91 -17.66
CA ASP A 191 -3.92 13.71 -17.31
C ASP A 191 -4.04 14.18 -15.86
N ILE A 192 -3.32 13.51 -14.95
CA ILE A 192 -3.29 13.83 -13.53
C ILE A 192 -2.16 14.83 -13.30
N HIS A 193 -2.53 16.06 -12.95
CA HIS A 193 -1.63 17.17 -12.69
C HIS A 193 -1.18 17.19 -11.23
N PHE A 194 0.08 17.53 -11.01
CA PHE A 194 0.69 17.65 -9.68
C PHE A 194 1.12 19.09 -9.41
N TYR A 195 0.94 19.53 -8.17
CA TYR A 195 1.33 20.85 -7.72
C TYR A 195 1.99 20.75 -6.34
N ILE A 196 3.00 21.58 -6.12
CA ILE A 196 3.61 21.83 -4.82
C ILE A 196 3.48 23.32 -4.51
N ASN A 197 2.87 23.67 -3.38
CA ASN A 197 2.63 25.06 -2.97
C ASN A 197 2.08 25.93 -4.14
N GLU A 198 0.99 25.48 -4.77
CA GLU A 198 0.34 26.09 -5.95
C GLU A 198 1.15 26.09 -7.26
N THR A 199 2.42 25.70 -7.23
CA THR A 199 3.26 25.65 -8.44
C THR A 199 3.03 24.33 -9.15
N PHE A 200 2.67 24.40 -10.44
CA PHE A 200 2.50 23.23 -11.29
C PHE A 200 3.86 22.57 -11.56
N VAL A 201 4.04 21.32 -11.14
CA VAL A 201 5.31 20.59 -11.26
C VAL A 201 5.31 19.58 -12.42
N GLY A 202 4.16 19.34 -13.04
CA GLY A 202 4.01 18.44 -14.18
C GLY A 202 2.75 17.59 -14.08
N TYR A 203 2.58 16.68 -15.04
CA TYR A 203 1.45 15.74 -15.05
C TYR A 203 1.90 14.36 -15.51
N TRP A 204 1.09 13.36 -15.17
CA TRP A 204 1.21 12.00 -15.67
C TRP A 204 -0.12 11.59 -16.30
N THR A 205 -0.07 11.03 -17.51
CA THR A 205 -1.27 10.47 -18.15
C THR A 205 -1.44 9.02 -17.67
N SER A 206 -2.43 8.80 -16.81
CA SER A 206 -2.90 7.45 -16.52
C SER A 206 -3.53 6.86 -17.78
N PRO A 207 -3.28 5.58 -18.11
CA PRO A 207 -3.82 5.00 -19.34
C PRO A 207 -5.26 4.45 -19.16
N GLY A 208 -5.70 4.15 -17.93
CA GLY A 208 -7.02 3.60 -17.69
C GLY A 208 -7.34 3.22 -16.24
N ASP A 209 -8.58 2.76 -16.09
CA ASP A 209 -9.22 2.27 -14.86
C ASP A 209 -9.22 0.73 -14.88
N TYR A 210 -8.68 0.11 -13.83
CA TYR A 210 -8.35 -1.31 -13.85
C TYR A 210 -9.26 -2.14 -12.96
N ALA A 211 -10.01 -3.06 -13.56
CA ALA A 211 -10.89 -3.97 -12.83
C ALA A 211 -10.91 -5.39 -13.44
N ASP A 212 -9.92 -5.73 -14.27
CA ASP A 212 -9.77 -7.04 -14.92
C ASP A 212 -9.37 -8.15 -13.94
N ARG A 213 -8.85 -7.78 -12.77
CA ARG A 213 -8.63 -8.66 -11.62
C ARG A 213 -8.81 -7.91 -10.31
N PRO A 214 -9.03 -8.62 -9.18
CA PRO A 214 -8.93 -8.01 -7.86
C PRO A 214 -7.53 -7.44 -7.60
N GLY A 215 -7.47 -6.28 -6.93
CA GLY A 215 -6.24 -5.76 -6.35
C GLY A 215 -5.77 -6.65 -5.21
N HIS A 216 -4.46 -6.71 -4.95
CA HIS A 216 -3.91 -7.56 -3.89
C HIS A 216 -4.41 -7.24 -2.48
N PHE A 217 -4.70 -5.96 -2.20
CA PHE A 217 -5.15 -5.47 -0.91
C PHE A 217 -6.62 -5.06 -0.91
N THR A 218 -7.23 -4.89 -2.08
CA THR A 218 -8.64 -4.52 -2.24
C THR A 218 -9.59 -5.47 -1.49
N PRO A 219 -10.50 -4.95 -0.64
CA PRO A 219 -11.38 -5.77 0.18
C PRO A 219 -12.33 -6.64 -0.65
N GLY A 220 -12.61 -7.86 -0.19
CA GLY A 220 -13.47 -8.80 -0.91
C GLY A 220 -14.95 -8.41 -1.04
N TRP A 221 -15.41 -7.37 -0.32
CA TRP A 221 -16.76 -6.82 -0.49
C TRP A 221 -16.84 -5.75 -1.59
N TRP A 222 -15.70 -5.24 -2.04
CA TRP A 222 -15.61 -4.21 -3.07
C TRP A 222 -16.20 -4.71 -4.39
N PHE A 223 -16.87 -3.82 -5.12
CA PHE A 223 -17.58 -4.21 -6.33
C PHE A 223 -16.57 -4.59 -7.43
N PRO A 224 -16.66 -5.79 -8.04
CA PRO A 224 -15.69 -6.24 -9.05
C PRO A 224 -15.62 -5.38 -10.30
N ASN A 225 -16.68 -4.62 -10.60
CA ASN A 225 -16.76 -3.72 -11.76
C ASN A 225 -16.35 -2.29 -11.42
N TRP A 226 -15.78 -2.04 -10.24
CA TRP A 226 -15.15 -0.78 -9.86
C TRP A 226 -13.64 -0.94 -9.89
N ASN A 227 -12.93 0.18 -9.96
CA ASN A 227 -11.49 0.24 -9.95
C ASN A 227 -10.88 -0.57 -8.79
N GLN A 228 -10.07 -1.57 -9.15
CA GLN A 228 -9.52 -2.58 -8.25
C GLN A 228 -8.09 -2.26 -7.83
N TYR A 229 -7.32 -1.58 -8.69
CA TYR A 229 -5.92 -1.25 -8.45
C TYR A 229 -5.47 -0.09 -9.34
N GLY A 230 -4.30 0.47 -9.03
CA GLY A 230 -3.65 1.50 -9.81
C GLY A 230 -2.22 1.16 -10.16
N LEU A 231 -1.47 2.17 -10.60
CA LEU A 231 -0.05 2.05 -10.84
C LEU A 231 0.68 2.79 -9.73
N LEU A 232 1.69 2.16 -9.15
CA LEU A 232 2.60 2.82 -8.24
C LEU A 232 3.42 3.85 -8.99
N LYS A 233 3.28 5.11 -8.61
CA LYS A 233 3.99 6.25 -9.18
C LYS A 233 4.92 6.84 -8.14
N ASN A 234 6.08 7.31 -8.58
CA ASN A 234 6.99 8.12 -7.78
C ASN A 234 7.26 9.47 -8.45
N LEU A 235 6.82 10.55 -7.81
CA LEU A 235 7.07 11.93 -8.21
C LEU A 235 8.27 12.46 -7.41
N ILE A 236 9.37 12.74 -8.10
CA ILE A 236 10.61 13.24 -7.48
C ILE A 236 10.86 14.66 -7.97
N ILE A 237 11.07 15.59 -7.04
CA ILE A 237 11.41 16.99 -7.32
C ILE A 237 12.73 17.31 -6.65
N ASN A 238 13.75 17.59 -7.44
CA ASN A 238 15.09 17.92 -6.95
C ASN A 238 15.72 19.06 -7.77
N LYS A 239 16.98 19.36 -7.48
CA LYS A 239 17.81 20.37 -8.17
C LYS A 239 17.97 20.18 -9.69
N ASN A 240 17.62 19.02 -10.25
CA ASN A 240 17.73 18.75 -11.70
C ASN A 240 16.39 18.84 -12.45
N GLY A 241 15.26 18.95 -11.72
CA GLY A 241 13.92 19.03 -12.28
C GLY A 241 12.91 18.17 -11.52
N THR A 242 11.77 17.94 -12.17
CA THR A 242 10.70 17.07 -11.67
C THR A 242 10.59 15.83 -12.54
N PHE A 243 10.47 14.67 -11.90
CA PHE A 243 10.52 13.36 -12.53
C PHE A 243 9.33 12.50 -12.09
N MET A 244 8.83 11.66 -12.99
CA MET A 244 7.86 10.61 -12.73
C MET A 244 8.49 9.28 -13.10
N ASP A 245 8.73 8.40 -12.12
CA ASP A 245 9.44 7.12 -12.31
C ASP A 245 10.73 7.27 -13.15
N ASP A 246 11.62 8.17 -12.73
CA ASP A 246 12.89 8.53 -13.39
C ASP A 246 12.78 9.29 -14.74
N LEU A 247 11.58 9.45 -15.29
CA LEU A 247 11.37 10.25 -16.50
C LEU A 247 11.11 11.70 -16.16
N LYS A 248 11.94 12.62 -16.68
CA LYS A 248 11.75 14.07 -16.46
C LYS A 248 10.44 14.54 -17.11
N ILE A 249 9.55 15.12 -16.31
CA ILE A 249 8.25 15.65 -16.74
C ILE A 249 8.19 17.19 -16.73
N SER A 250 9.10 17.84 -16.01
CA SER A 250 9.19 19.31 -15.94
C SER A 250 10.59 19.78 -15.54
N ASP A 251 10.91 21.02 -15.89
CA ASP A 251 12.12 21.71 -15.47
C ASP A 251 12.01 22.35 -14.08
N VAL A 252 10.83 22.34 -13.45
CA VAL A 252 10.63 22.83 -12.07
C VAL A 252 11.50 22.03 -11.11
N THR A 253 12.25 22.74 -10.27
CA THR A 253 13.24 22.24 -9.32
C THR A 253 12.85 22.55 -7.89
N ILE A 254 13.53 21.92 -6.93
CA ILE A 254 13.31 22.21 -5.50
C ILE A 254 13.61 23.68 -5.12
N ASP A 255 14.50 24.33 -5.87
CA ASP A 255 14.90 25.72 -5.61
C ASP A 255 13.80 26.73 -6.00
N ASP A 256 12.84 26.33 -6.84
CA ASP A 256 11.73 27.19 -7.30
C ASP A 256 10.69 27.48 -6.20
N PHE A 257 10.63 26.65 -5.15
CA PHE A 257 9.67 26.83 -4.06
C PHE A 257 10.19 27.70 -2.92
N ALA A 258 11.50 27.99 -2.90
CA ALA A 258 12.17 28.77 -1.86
C ALA A 258 11.79 28.37 -0.42
N PHE A 259 11.67 27.06 -0.15
CA PHE A 259 11.28 26.54 1.16
C PHE A 259 12.19 27.02 2.29
N THR A 260 11.58 27.52 3.36
CA THR A 260 12.22 27.75 4.66
C THR A 260 11.90 26.63 5.65
N ASP A 261 12.57 26.61 6.80
CA ASP A 261 12.30 25.68 7.91
C ASP A 261 10.94 25.90 8.61
N ARG A 262 10.13 26.86 8.13
CA ARG A 262 8.80 27.20 8.68
C ARG A 262 7.65 26.95 7.71
N ASP A 263 7.96 26.68 6.44
CA ASP A 263 6.93 26.58 5.41
C ASP A 263 6.23 25.23 5.45
N MET A 264 4.91 25.24 5.30
CA MET A 264 4.14 24.02 5.06
C MET A 264 4.33 23.58 3.61
N ILE A 265 4.39 22.27 3.39
CA ILE A 265 4.40 21.71 2.04
C ILE A 265 2.97 21.29 1.70
N ARG A 266 2.37 21.93 0.69
CA ARG A 266 1.08 21.54 0.12
C ARG A 266 1.31 20.72 -1.13
N PHE A 267 0.90 19.47 -1.12
CA PHE A 267 0.87 18.62 -2.28
C PHE A 267 -0.56 18.50 -2.79
N ARG A 268 -0.80 18.96 -4.01
CA ARG A 268 -2.09 18.85 -4.69
C ARG A 268 -1.93 17.97 -5.91
N LEU A 269 -2.87 17.06 -6.10
CA LEU A 269 -3.06 16.33 -7.34
C LEU A 269 -4.50 16.48 -7.81
N GLY A 270 -4.69 16.51 -9.13
CA GLY A 270 -6.00 16.78 -9.70
C GLY A 270 -6.07 16.62 -11.21
N VAL A 271 -7.29 16.62 -11.72
CA VAL A 271 -7.61 16.59 -13.15
C VAL A 271 -8.33 17.91 -13.47
N PRO A 272 -7.62 18.91 -14.01
CA PRO A 272 -8.21 20.19 -14.35
C PRO A 272 -9.10 20.09 -15.58
N ASP A 273 -10.10 20.96 -15.68
CA ASP A 273 -10.99 21.07 -16.86
C ASP A 273 -10.23 21.40 -18.17
N THR A 274 -9.01 21.92 -18.05
CA THR A 274 -8.13 22.30 -19.17
C THR A 274 -7.20 21.16 -19.62
N ALA A 275 -7.20 20.03 -18.93
CA ALA A 275 -6.42 18.85 -19.34
C ALA A 275 -6.87 18.34 -20.71
N ARG A 276 -5.95 17.73 -21.46
CA ARG A 276 -6.28 17.13 -22.75
C ARG A 276 -7.15 15.89 -22.56
N HIS A 277 -6.86 15.09 -21.52
CA HIS A 277 -7.66 13.95 -21.13
C HIS A 277 -8.24 14.16 -19.72
N VAL A 278 -9.54 14.44 -19.65
CA VAL A 278 -10.29 14.60 -18.39
C VAL A 278 -10.95 13.26 -18.04
N GLY A 279 -10.14 12.31 -17.58
CA GLY A 279 -10.57 10.94 -17.28
C GLY A 279 -10.66 10.62 -15.80
N GLY A 280 -10.73 11.64 -14.93
CA GLY A 280 -10.77 11.47 -13.48
C GLY A 280 -9.51 10.85 -12.87
N MET A 281 -9.54 10.61 -11.57
CA MET A 281 -8.47 9.90 -10.88
C MET A 281 -8.99 9.15 -9.67
N THR A 282 -8.28 8.07 -9.35
CA THR A 282 -8.47 7.27 -8.15
C THR A 282 -7.14 7.17 -7.41
N ILE A 283 -7.18 7.39 -6.09
CA ILE A 283 -6.03 7.25 -5.19
C ILE A 283 -6.29 6.07 -4.27
N PHE A 284 -5.32 5.15 -4.21
CA PHE A 284 -5.37 3.96 -3.38
C PHE A 284 -4.45 4.13 -2.16
N GLY A 285 -4.96 3.73 -1.00
CA GLY A 285 -4.23 3.64 0.26
C GLY A 285 -3.93 2.19 0.62
N SER A 286 -3.32 1.98 1.78
CA SER A 286 -2.70 0.71 2.17
C SER A 286 -3.60 -0.53 2.19
N SER A 287 -4.92 -0.34 2.24
CA SER A 287 -5.93 -1.42 2.22
C SER A 287 -6.69 -1.55 0.90
N PHE A 288 -6.27 -0.86 -0.16
CA PHE A 288 -6.83 -0.96 -1.51
C PHE A 288 -5.71 -1.04 -2.54
N GLY A 289 -6.02 -1.57 -3.72
CA GLY A 289 -5.07 -1.67 -4.81
C GLY A 289 -4.05 -2.80 -4.63
N ASP A 290 -2.89 -2.61 -5.22
CA ASP A 290 -1.82 -3.61 -5.28
C ASP A 290 -0.65 -3.33 -4.33
N TYR A 291 -0.64 -2.16 -3.68
CA TYR A 291 0.45 -1.74 -2.82
C TYR A 291 -0.03 -1.44 -1.40
N ASN A 292 0.56 -2.11 -0.42
CA ASN A 292 0.29 -1.87 1.01
C ASN A 292 1.06 -0.62 1.50
N GLN A 293 0.69 0.54 0.96
CA GLN A 293 1.17 1.84 1.39
C GLN A 293 0.09 2.89 1.19
N ASP A 294 0.07 3.89 2.07
CA ASP A 294 -0.67 5.12 1.81
C ASP A 294 0.17 6.06 0.93
N ILE A 295 -0.17 7.35 0.88
CA ILE A 295 0.64 8.34 0.18
C ILE A 295 1.92 8.55 1.00
N ARG A 296 3.05 8.06 0.49
CA ARG A 296 4.35 8.18 1.15
C ARG A 296 5.07 9.43 0.66
N PHE A 297 5.58 10.19 1.62
CA PHE A 297 6.37 11.38 1.38
C PHE A 297 7.74 11.21 2.02
N LYS A 298 8.75 11.54 1.24
CA LYS A 298 10.15 11.48 1.65
C LYS A 298 10.80 12.82 1.31
N VAL A 299 11.38 13.45 2.32
CA VAL A 299 12.07 14.73 2.19
C VAL A 299 13.52 14.51 2.54
N ARG A 300 14.42 14.76 1.59
CA ARG A 300 15.86 14.78 1.82
C ARG A 300 16.32 16.20 2.03
N TYR A 301 17.21 16.39 2.99
CA TYR A 301 17.67 17.72 3.38
C TYR A 301 19.17 17.75 3.66
N SER A 302 19.73 18.95 3.71
CA SER A 302 21.12 19.17 4.09
C SER A 302 21.27 20.48 4.88
N PRO A 303 22.38 20.64 5.62
CA PRO A 303 22.66 21.91 6.29
C PRO A 303 22.72 23.04 5.27
N LEU A 304 22.15 24.19 5.62
CA LEU A 304 22.47 25.44 4.92
C LEU A 304 23.99 25.61 4.95
N LYS A 305 24.62 25.80 3.80
CA LYS A 305 26.04 26.17 3.77
C LYS A 305 26.13 27.57 4.35
N ASP A 306 26.92 27.75 5.40
CA ASP A 306 27.32 29.08 5.85
C ASP A 306 28.01 29.76 4.67
N GLU A 307 27.40 30.82 4.13
CA GLU A 307 28.10 31.74 3.23
C GLU A 307 29.18 32.44 4.07
N ALA A 308 30.42 32.00 3.88
CA ALA A 308 31.62 32.60 4.47
C ALA A 308 32.02 33.88 3.72
#